data_AF-F2L0B5-F1
#
_entry.id   AF-F2L0B5-F1
#
_cell.length_a   1.000
_cell.length_b   1.000
_cell.length_c   1.000
_cell.angle_alpha   90.00
_cell.angle_beta   90.00
_cell.angle_gamma   90.00
#
_symmetry.space_group_name_H-M   'P 1'
#
loop_
_entity.id
_entity.type
_entity.pdbx_description
1 polymer ?
#
loop_
_entity_poly.entity_id
_entity_poly.type
_entity_poly.pdbx_seq_one_letter_code
_entity_poly.pdbx_strand_id
1 'polypeptide(L)'
;MPGLAAYYDAAADGFEYLQIYVVIAIIVLVISVVSFFYALGTASFVKSVVPLAAWLVALGAALAASSYYLWKAFINIYRGLGGALYKAAAYFALASAALGVVQTSLLAARIVAQPTSPVSGRWAPLGGVIGALTSAFWAAVYYKLAGDSGVRSFLVVSVAYAVNAVSAPFSSGLAALASFVGLVTLLRASSAAEQSMRDLYIKYVNEEFRRQRSNT
;
A
#
# COMPACT_ATOMS: atom_id res chain seq x y z
N MET A 1 14.54 -26.97 -6.80
CA MET A 1 14.43 -25.49 -6.83
C MET A 1 13.47 -25.13 -7.95
N PRO A 2 12.43 -24.30 -7.72
CA PRO A 2 11.62 -23.80 -8.83
C PRO A 2 12.55 -23.17 -9.88
N GLY A 3 12.28 -23.41 -11.17
CA GLY A 3 13.12 -22.88 -12.25
C GLY A 3 13.06 -21.35 -12.32
N LEU A 4 14.06 -20.71 -12.94
CA LEU A 4 14.13 -19.24 -13.12
C LEU A 4 12.82 -18.63 -13.64
N ALA A 5 12.11 -19.37 -14.50
CA ALA A 5 10.81 -19.01 -15.03
C ALA A 5 9.76 -18.76 -13.93
N ALA A 6 9.65 -19.64 -12.93
CA ALA A 6 8.70 -19.49 -11.83
C ALA A 6 9.04 -18.29 -10.91
N TYR A 7 10.30 -17.87 -10.87
CA TYR A 7 10.70 -16.67 -10.11
C TYR A 7 10.20 -15.39 -10.77
N TYR A 8 10.36 -15.26 -12.10
CA TYR A 8 9.88 -14.09 -12.83
C TYR A 8 8.36 -13.99 -12.85
N ASP A 9 7.67 -15.12 -12.99
CA ASP A 9 6.22 -15.20 -12.96
C ASP A 9 5.66 -14.77 -11.59
N ALA A 10 6.22 -15.30 -10.50
CA ALA A 10 5.85 -14.88 -9.15
C ALA A 10 6.13 -13.38 -8.88
N ALA A 11 7.22 -12.83 -9.41
CA ALA A 11 7.51 -11.40 -9.29
C ALA A 11 6.49 -10.55 -10.07
N ALA A 12 6.14 -10.96 -11.30
CA ALA A 12 5.13 -10.30 -12.13
C ALA A 12 3.76 -10.27 -11.45
N ASP A 13 3.28 -11.41 -10.96
CA ASP A 13 2.05 -11.50 -10.16
C ASP A 13 2.08 -10.55 -8.96
N GLY A 14 3.24 -10.48 -8.29
CA GLY A 14 3.46 -9.56 -7.18
C GLY A 14 3.25 -8.08 -7.56
N PHE A 15 3.73 -7.67 -8.73
CA PHE A 15 3.52 -6.32 -9.25
C PHE A 15 2.09 -6.06 -9.74
N GLU A 16 1.41 -7.07 -10.27
CA GLU A 16 -0.01 -6.99 -10.60
C GLU A 16 -0.87 -6.76 -9.34
N TYR A 17 -0.63 -7.52 -8.27
CA TYR A 17 -1.30 -7.29 -6.98
C TYR A 17 -1.00 -5.92 -6.39
N LEU A 18 0.21 -5.38 -6.63
CA LEU A 18 0.57 -4.03 -6.20
C LEU A 18 -0.25 -2.97 -6.95
N GLN A 19 -0.55 -3.17 -8.23
CA GLN A 19 -1.45 -2.30 -9.00
C GLN A 19 -2.87 -2.34 -8.44
N ILE A 20 -3.40 -3.54 -8.18
CA ILE A 20 -4.73 -3.72 -7.60
C ILE A 20 -4.82 -3.01 -6.23
N TYR A 21 -3.79 -3.14 -5.39
CA TYR A 21 -3.68 -2.39 -4.14
C TYR A 21 -3.80 -0.88 -4.36
N VAL A 22 -3.04 -0.31 -5.32
CA VAL A 22 -3.04 1.13 -5.58
C VAL A 22 -4.43 1.61 -6.05
N VAL A 23 -5.09 0.86 -6.93
CA VAL A 23 -6.44 1.19 -7.41
C VAL A 23 -7.43 1.21 -6.24
N ILE A 24 -7.41 0.19 -5.39
CA ILE A 24 -8.27 0.14 -4.19
C ILE A 24 -7.94 1.31 -3.25
N ALA A 25 -6.66 1.59 -3.02
CA ALA A 25 -6.24 2.69 -2.15
C ALA A 25 -6.72 4.06 -2.67
N ILE A 26 -6.67 4.30 -3.98
CA ILE A 26 -7.20 5.51 -4.61
C ILE A 26 -8.72 5.60 -4.46
N ILE A 27 -9.45 4.51 -4.71
CA ILE A 27 -10.91 4.46 -4.54
C ILE A 27 -11.29 4.78 -3.09
N VAL A 28 -10.61 4.16 -2.12
CA VAL A 28 -10.82 4.42 -0.69
C VAL A 28 -10.56 5.87 -0.34
N LEU A 29 -9.47 6.45 -0.86
CA LEU A 29 -9.13 7.85 -0.64
C LEU A 29 -10.22 8.78 -1.19
N VAL A 30 -10.67 8.56 -2.43
CA VAL A 30 -11.74 9.36 -3.07
C VAL A 30 -13.04 9.25 -2.28
N ILE A 31 -13.48 8.02 -1.95
CA ILE A 31 -14.69 7.80 -1.15
C ILE A 31 -14.58 8.51 0.21
N SER A 32 -13.43 8.42 0.87
CA SER A 32 -13.20 9.06 2.17
C SER A 32 -13.31 10.58 2.08
N VAL A 33 -12.70 11.19 1.05
CA VAL A 33 -12.75 12.64 0.81
C VAL A 33 -14.17 13.10 0.50
N VAL A 34 -14.86 12.42 -0.42
CA VAL A 34 -16.25 12.75 -0.80
C VAL A 34 -17.18 12.59 0.41
N SER A 35 -17.02 11.52 1.19
CA SER A 35 -17.81 11.28 2.41
C SER A 35 -17.56 12.35 3.46
N PHE A 36 -16.32 12.80 3.64
CA PHE A 36 -15.96 13.87 4.57
C PHE A 36 -16.64 15.19 4.18
N PHE A 37 -16.56 15.59 2.91
CA PHE A 37 -17.23 16.81 2.45
C PHE A 37 -18.76 16.71 2.51
N TYR A 38 -19.33 15.54 2.21
CA TYR A 38 -20.75 15.30 2.35
C TYR A 38 -21.23 15.37 3.81
N ALA A 39 -20.45 14.81 4.75
CA ALA A 39 -20.71 14.87 6.18
C ALA A 39 -20.59 16.30 6.75
N LEU A 40 -19.67 17.12 6.22
CA LEU A 40 -19.57 18.54 6.56
C LEU A 40 -20.75 19.37 6.00
N GLY A 41 -21.23 19.04 4.80
CA GLY A 41 -22.34 19.75 4.15
C GLY A 41 -23.73 19.36 4.66
N THR A 42 -23.88 18.17 5.24
CA THR A 42 -25.14 17.69 5.81
C THR A 42 -25.00 17.52 7.32
N ALA A 43 -25.39 18.54 8.08
CA ALA A 43 -25.46 18.51 9.55
C ALA A 43 -26.35 17.36 10.12
N SER A 44 -27.04 16.63 9.24
CA SER A 44 -27.86 15.45 9.51
C SER A 44 -27.09 14.11 9.52
N PHE A 45 -25.95 13.98 8.82
CA PHE A 45 -25.16 12.72 8.82
C PHE A 45 -24.49 12.45 10.18
N VAL A 46 -24.20 13.52 10.93
CA VAL A 46 -23.64 13.50 12.30
C VAL A 46 -24.69 13.16 13.36
N LYS A 47 -26.00 13.23 13.02
CA LYS A 47 -27.09 13.03 13.99
C LYS A 47 -27.59 11.59 14.09
N SER A 48 -27.22 10.71 13.16
CA SER A 48 -27.62 9.30 13.18
C SER A 48 -26.40 8.40 13.28
N VAL A 49 -26.38 7.53 14.30
CA VAL A 49 -25.28 6.61 14.60
C VAL A 49 -25.17 5.49 13.55
N VAL A 50 -26.28 5.14 12.90
CA VAL A 50 -26.36 3.99 11.97
C VAL A 50 -25.61 4.23 10.64
N PRO A 51 -25.82 5.37 9.92
CA PRO A 51 -25.04 5.67 8.71
C PRO A 51 -23.54 5.81 8.98
N LEU A 52 -23.16 6.38 10.12
CA LEU A 52 -21.77 6.54 10.53
C LEU A 52 -21.11 5.19 10.84
N ALA A 53 -21.81 4.30 11.54
CA ALA A 53 -21.33 2.93 11.81
C ALA A 53 -21.17 2.12 10.52
N ALA A 54 -22.16 2.16 9.62
CA ALA A 54 -22.08 1.50 8.32
C ALA A 54 -20.89 2.04 7.48
N TRP A 55 -20.65 3.35 7.52
CA TRP A 55 -19.52 3.98 6.86
C TRP A 55 -18.16 3.54 7.43
N LEU A 56 -18.02 3.50 8.77
CA LEU A 56 -16.80 3.02 9.42
C LEU A 56 -16.53 1.54 9.13
N VAL A 57 -17.56 0.70 9.06
CA VAL A 57 -17.43 -0.72 8.66
C VAL A 57 -16.98 -0.84 7.21
N ALA A 58 -17.57 -0.07 6.29
CA ALA A 58 -17.15 -0.06 4.89
C ALA A 58 -15.70 0.41 4.73
N LEU A 59 -15.28 1.44 5.47
CA LEU A 59 -13.91 1.91 5.52
C LEU A 59 -12.96 0.83 6.04
N GLY A 60 -13.32 0.16 7.15
CA GLY A 60 -12.55 -0.95 7.72
C GLY A 60 -12.38 -2.13 6.76
N ALA A 61 -13.46 -2.52 6.07
CA ALA A 61 -13.43 -3.57 5.06
C ALA A 61 -12.52 -3.20 3.87
N ALA A 62 -12.59 -1.95 3.41
CA ALA A 62 -11.78 -1.49 2.30
C ALA A 62 -10.28 -1.38 2.66
N LEU A 63 -9.96 -0.96 3.89
CA LEU A 63 -8.59 -0.99 4.42
C LEU A 63 -8.05 -2.41 4.55
N ALA A 64 -8.88 -3.35 5.01
CA ALA A 64 -8.51 -4.76 5.09
C ALA A 64 -8.25 -5.36 3.69
N ALA A 65 -9.12 -5.07 2.72
CA ALA A 65 -8.94 -5.50 1.33
C ALA A 65 -7.64 -4.93 0.74
N SER A 66 -7.42 -3.62 0.89
CA SER A 66 -6.19 -2.96 0.43
C SER A 66 -4.94 -3.62 1.03
N SER A 67 -4.94 -3.84 2.35
CA SER A 67 -3.80 -4.46 3.03
C SER A 67 -3.58 -5.93 2.64
N TYR A 68 -4.64 -6.66 2.31
CA TYR A 68 -4.54 -8.04 1.79
C TYR A 68 -3.84 -8.09 0.42
N TYR A 69 -4.20 -7.19 -0.50
CA TYR A 69 -3.54 -7.10 -1.80
C TYR A 69 -2.09 -6.64 -1.66
N LEU A 70 -1.80 -5.73 -0.74
CA LEU A 70 -0.43 -5.32 -0.44
C LEU A 70 0.40 -6.49 0.14
N TRP A 71 -0.17 -7.29 1.04
CA TRP A 71 0.47 -8.51 1.53
C TRP A 71 0.73 -9.52 0.40
N LYS A 72 -0.27 -9.77 -0.46
CA LYS A 72 -0.12 -10.64 -1.64
C LYS A 72 0.95 -10.15 -2.61
N ALA A 73 1.01 -8.85 -2.84
CA ALA A 73 2.06 -8.25 -3.66
C ALA A 73 3.44 -8.59 -3.11
N PHE A 74 3.69 -8.24 -1.84
CA PHE A 74 5.01 -8.40 -1.25
C PHE A 74 5.41 -9.85 -0.95
N ILE A 75 4.46 -10.76 -0.69
CA ILE A 75 4.79 -12.18 -0.54
C ILE A 75 5.19 -12.81 -1.88
N ASN A 76 4.57 -12.40 -2.99
CA ASN A 76 4.91 -12.89 -4.32
C ASN A 76 6.21 -12.26 -4.84
N ILE A 77 6.43 -10.96 -4.59
CA ILE A 77 7.72 -10.29 -4.81
C ILE A 77 8.83 -10.98 -3.99
N TYR A 78 8.58 -11.32 -2.72
CA TYR A 78 9.55 -12.07 -1.92
C TYR A 78 9.85 -13.45 -2.50
N ARG A 79 8.84 -14.18 -2.99
CA ARG A 79 9.03 -15.48 -3.64
C ARG A 79 9.84 -15.37 -4.95
N GLY A 80 9.64 -14.30 -5.71
CA GLY A 80 10.31 -14.08 -7.00
C GLY A 80 11.70 -13.46 -6.89
N LEU A 81 11.84 -12.34 -6.19
CA LEU A 81 13.09 -11.57 -6.09
C LEU A 81 13.92 -11.92 -4.85
N GLY A 82 13.33 -12.58 -3.85
CA GLY A 82 13.99 -12.86 -2.57
C GLY A 82 14.21 -11.60 -1.72
N GLY A 83 14.69 -11.80 -0.49
CA GLY A 83 15.09 -10.71 0.41
C GLY A 83 14.19 -10.51 1.64
N ALA A 84 14.83 -10.38 2.80
CA ALA A 84 14.15 -10.24 4.08
C ALA A 84 13.25 -9.00 4.17
N LEU A 85 13.59 -7.93 3.43
CA LEU A 85 12.83 -6.67 3.44
C LEU A 85 11.43 -6.83 2.84
N TYR A 86 11.26 -7.62 1.76
CA TYR A 86 9.94 -7.85 1.17
C TYR A 86 9.09 -8.78 2.03
N LYS A 87 9.71 -9.76 2.67
CA LYS A 87 9.04 -10.58 3.69
C LYS A 87 8.54 -9.70 4.84
N ALA A 88 9.38 -8.80 5.35
CA ALA A 88 8.99 -7.84 6.37
C ALA A 88 7.85 -6.93 5.89
N ALA A 89 7.90 -6.43 4.65
CA ALA A 89 6.84 -5.58 4.07
C ALA A 89 5.49 -6.31 3.98
N ALA A 90 5.50 -7.59 3.60
CA ALA A 90 4.29 -8.41 3.56
C ALA A 90 3.65 -8.53 4.95
N TYR A 91 4.44 -8.89 5.98
CA TYR A 91 3.90 -9.00 7.35
C TYR A 91 3.53 -7.65 7.95
N PHE A 92 4.26 -6.59 7.61
CA PHE A 92 3.95 -5.24 8.03
C PHE A 92 2.60 -4.77 7.45
N ALA A 93 2.27 -5.14 6.21
CA ALA A 93 0.95 -4.87 5.62
C ALA A 93 -0.18 -5.55 6.40
N LEU A 94 -0.01 -6.83 6.78
CA LEU A 94 -0.99 -7.55 7.61
C LEU A 94 -1.15 -6.94 9.01
N ALA A 95 -0.03 -6.60 9.67
CA ALA A 95 -0.05 -5.96 10.98
C ALA A 95 -0.78 -4.60 10.91
N SER A 96 -0.52 -3.82 9.86
CA SER A 96 -1.19 -2.54 9.62
C SER A 96 -2.70 -2.71 9.40
N ALA A 97 -3.12 -3.77 8.71
CA ALA A 97 -4.54 -4.11 8.54
C ALA A 97 -5.23 -4.38 9.88
N ALA A 98 -4.61 -5.24 10.70
CA ALA A 98 -5.15 -5.61 12.01
C ALA A 98 -5.27 -4.39 12.93
N LEU A 99 -4.22 -3.56 12.98
CA LEU A 99 -4.24 -2.31 13.74
C LEU A 99 -5.30 -1.33 13.21
N GLY A 100 -5.47 -1.21 11.89
CA GLY A 100 -6.48 -0.38 11.26
C GLY A 100 -7.92 -0.82 11.60
N VAL A 101 -8.19 -2.13 11.59
CA VAL A 101 -9.50 -2.69 11.97
C VAL A 101 -9.77 -2.46 13.47
N VAL A 102 -8.77 -2.67 14.33
CA VAL A 102 -8.91 -2.42 15.78
C VAL A 102 -9.14 -0.93 16.04
N GLN A 103 -8.40 -0.03 15.40
CA GLN A 103 -8.57 1.42 15.58
C GLN A 103 -9.92 1.91 15.06
N THR A 104 -10.36 1.48 13.89
CA THR A 104 -11.68 1.87 13.34
C THR A 104 -12.82 1.33 14.20
N SER A 105 -12.70 0.10 14.72
CA SER A 105 -13.68 -0.49 15.64
C SER A 105 -13.73 0.23 16.99
N LEU A 106 -12.57 0.56 17.56
CA LEU A 106 -12.48 1.35 18.80
C LEU A 106 -13.04 2.77 18.61
N LEU A 107 -12.76 3.39 17.47
CA LEU A 107 -13.30 4.71 17.14
C LEU A 107 -14.83 4.65 16.99
N ALA A 108 -15.35 3.65 16.28
CA ALA A 108 -16.79 3.41 16.16
C ALA A 108 -17.43 3.21 17.55
N ALA A 109 -16.87 2.34 18.38
CA ALA A 109 -17.35 2.08 19.73
C ALA A 109 -17.33 3.34 20.61
N ARG A 110 -16.28 4.18 20.51
CA ARG A 110 -16.19 5.46 21.24
C ARG A 110 -17.22 6.47 20.78
N ILE A 111 -17.46 6.57 19.47
CA ILE A 111 -18.49 7.46 18.92
C ILE A 111 -19.88 7.05 19.41
N VAL A 112 -20.16 5.75 19.47
CA VAL A 112 -21.43 5.21 20.01
C VAL A 112 -21.55 5.47 21.51
N ALA A 113 -20.49 5.28 22.29
CA ALA A 113 -20.52 5.38 23.75
C ALA A 113 -20.45 6.82 24.28
N GLN A 114 -19.74 7.73 23.61
CA GLN A 114 -19.55 9.12 24.01
C GLN A 114 -19.44 10.06 22.79
N PRO A 115 -20.58 10.53 22.25
CA PRO A 115 -20.63 11.31 21.00
C PRO A 115 -19.89 12.66 21.04
N THR A 116 -19.58 13.19 22.23
CA THR A 116 -19.08 14.58 22.41
C THR A 116 -17.69 14.68 23.04
N SER A 117 -16.98 13.57 23.26
CA SER A 117 -15.62 13.64 23.81
C SER A 117 -14.61 13.95 22.69
N PRO A 118 -13.99 15.14 22.66
CA PRO A 118 -12.92 15.41 21.71
C PRO A 118 -11.80 14.38 21.93
N VAL A 119 -11.41 13.69 20.86
CA VAL A 119 -10.24 12.81 20.87
C VAL A 119 -9.05 13.69 21.27
N SER A 120 -8.60 13.56 22.52
CA SER A 120 -7.55 14.43 23.06
C SER A 120 -6.33 14.36 22.14
N GLY A 121 -5.86 15.50 21.64
CA GLY A 121 -4.67 15.61 20.76
C GLY A 121 -3.35 15.16 21.41
N ARG A 122 -3.39 14.64 22.64
CA ARG A 122 -2.24 14.07 23.38
C ARG A 122 -1.49 12.99 22.60
N TRP A 123 -2.15 12.30 21.67
CA TRP A 123 -1.53 11.24 20.86
C TRP A 123 -1.08 11.70 19.47
N ALA A 124 -1.36 12.95 19.07
CA ALA A 124 -0.95 13.48 17.76
C ALA A 124 0.57 13.43 17.53
N PRO A 125 1.44 13.73 18.53
CA PRO A 125 2.89 13.62 18.35
C PRO A 125 3.34 12.16 18.11
N LEU A 126 2.74 11.20 18.82
CA LEU A 126 3.01 9.77 18.64
C LEU A 126 2.56 9.27 17.28
N GLY A 127 1.41 9.75 16.79
CA GLY A 127 0.94 9.48 15.42
C GLY A 127 1.91 10.00 14.36
N GLY A 128 2.49 11.19 14.55
CA GLY A 128 3.51 11.75 13.67
C GLY A 128 4.79 10.92 13.61
N VAL A 129 5.29 10.45 14.77
CA VAL A 129 6.48 9.58 14.85
C VAL A 129 6.24 8.22 14.21
N ILE A 130 5.10 7.57 14.50
CA ILE A 130 4.73 6.29 13.90
C ILE A 130 4.57 6.44 12.38
N GLY A 131 3.96 7.54 11.93
CA GLY A 131 3.85 7.88 10.51
C GLY A 131 5.22 8.03 9.86
N ALA A 132 6.13 8.77 10.50
CA ALA A 132 7.50 8.96 10.00
C ALA A 132 8.27 7.64 9.86
N LEU A 133 8.23 6.78 10.89
CA LEU A 133 8.88 5.46 10.87
C LEU A 133 8.30 4.55 9.79
N THR A 134 6.96 4.55 9.66
CA THR A 134 6.26 3.76 8.66
C THR A 134 6.64 4.23 7.25
N SER A 135 6.67 5.54 7.02
CA SER A 135 7.04 6.11 5.73
C SER A 135 8.51 5.87 5.38
N ALA A 136 9.42 5.93 6.36
CA ALA A 136 10.84 5.59 6.17
C ALA A 136 11.03 4.11 5.81
N PHE A 137 10.30 3.21 6.47
CA PHE A 137 10.29 1.78 6.13
C PHE A 137 9.87 1.56 4.67
N TRP A 138 8.75 2.15 4.25
CA TRP A 138 8.27 2.02 2.87
C TRP A 138 9.22 2.66 1.86
N ALA A 139 9.87 3.79 2.20
CA ALA A 139 10.91 4.36 1.36
C ALA A 139 12.04 3.35 1.09
N ALA A 140 12.55 2.69 2.14
CA ALA A 140 13.58 1.66 1.99
C ALA A 140 13.13 0.47 1.13
N VAL A 141 11.88 0.02 1.28
CA VAL A 141 11.28 -1.04 0.47
C VAL A 141 11.25 -0.66 -1.01
N TYR A 142 10.77 0.54 -1.34
CA TYR A 142 10.68 1.00 -2.73
C TYR A 142 12.05 1.31 -3.34
N TYR A 143 13.00 1.83 -2.55
CA TYR A 143 14.38 1.98 -2.99
C TYR A 143 14.99 0.63 -3.39
N LYS A 144 14.80 -0.41 -2.57
CA LYS A 144 15.27 -1.76 -2.88
C LYS A 144 14.57 -2.32 -4.13
N LEU A 145 13.26 -2.11 -4.27
CA LEU A 145 12.51 -2.51 -5.46
C LEU A 145 13.06 -1.88 -6.73
N ALA A 146 13.49 -0.61 -6.68
CA ALA A 146 14.10 0.04 -7.84
C ALA A 146 15.39 -0.66 -8.29
N GLY A 147 16.21 -1.10 -7.34
CA GLY A 147 17.43 -1.86 -7.61
C GLY A 147 17.15 -3.25 -8.16
N ASP A 148 16.23 -3.99 -7.52
CA ASP A 148 15.97 -5.40 -7.86
C ASP A 148 15.11 -5.56 -9.13
N SER A 149 14.22 -4.61 -9.43
CA SER A 149 13.37 -4.64 -10.64
C SER A 149 13.95 -3.90 -11.84
N GLY A 150 14.98 -3.07 -11.66
CA GLY A 150 15.51 -2.19 -12.70
C GLY A 150 14.62 -1.00 -13.06
N VAL A 151 13.45 -0.84 -12.42
CA VAL A 151 12.51 0.24 -12.72
C VAL A 151 12.79 1.47 -11.86
N ARG A 152 13.39 2.50 -12.48
CA ARG A 152 13.78 3.75 -11.80
C ARG A 152 12.62 4.53 -11.18
N SER A 153 11.39 4.36 -11.68
CA SER A 153 10.21 5.05 -11.14
C SER A 153 9.95 4.71 -9.66
N PHE A 154 10.39 3.56 -9.16
CA PHE A 154 10.33 3.24 -7.73
C PHE A 154 11.22 4.14 -6.86
N LEU A 155 12.29 4.75 -7.42
CA LEU A 155 13.08 5.75 -6.68
C LEU A 155 12.23 6.99 -6.39
N VAL A 156 11.38 7.41 -7.34
CA VAL A 156 10.47 8.55 -7.14
C VAL A 156 9.45 8.23 -6.06
N VAL A 157 8.92 7.00 -6.04
CA VAL A 157 8.05 6.52 -4.95
C VAL A 157 8.78 6.55 -3.61
N SER A 158 10.01 6.04 -3.56
CA SER A 158 10.85 6.07 -2.36
C SER A 158 11.06 7.49 -1.85
N VAL A 159 11.37 8.43 -2.73
CA VAL A 159 11.55 9.85 -2.36
C VAL A 159 10.25 10.43 -1.84
N ALA A 160 9.11 10.14 -2.47
CA ALA A 160 7.81 10.61 -2.00
C ALA A 160 7.51 10.12 -0.56
N TYR A 161 7.80 8.85 -0.27
CA TYR A 161 7.68 8.30 1.08
C TYR A 161 8.70 8.88 2.07
N ALA A 162 9.93 9.17 1.64
CA ALA A 162 10.91 9.85 2.49
C ALA A 162 10.50 11.30 2.82
N VAL A 163 9.99 12.04 1.83
CA VAL A 163 9.43 13.39 2.03
C VAL A 163 8.23 13.33 2.97
N ASN A 164 7.35 12.34 2.81
CA ASN A 164 6.27 12.11 3.76
C ASN A 164 6.81 11.83 5.17
N ALA A 165 7.83 10.99 5.32
CA ALA A 165 8.41 10.67 6.63
C ALA A 165 8.94 11.91 7.36
N VAL A 166 9.60 12.81 6.62
CA VAL A 166 10.15 14.05 7.17
C VAL A 166 9.06 15.09 7.43
N SER A 167 8.03 15.17 6.58
CA SER A 167 6.98 16.20 6.68
C SER A 167 5.81 15.84 7.59
N ALA A 168 5.54 14.55 7.82
CA ALA A 168 4.42 14.08 8.64
C ALA A 168 4.35 14.71 10.05
N PRO A 169 5.47 14.98 10.76
CA PRO A 169 5.43 15.65 12.06
C PRO A 169 5.13 17.16 12.00
N PHE A 170 5.29 17.81 10.84
CA PHE A 170 5.29 19.28 10.73
C PHE A 170 4.19 19.83 9.81
N SER A 171 3.77 19.07 8.80
CA SER A 171 2.76 19.49 7.83
C SER A 171 2.01 18.30 7.23
N SER A 172 0.76 18.13 7.66
CA SER A 172 -0.14 17.09 7.13
C SER A 172 -0.48 17.31 5.65
N GLY A 173 -0.53 18.56 5.18
CA GLY A 173 -0.83 18.89 3.78
C GLY A 173 0.28 18.47 2.82
N LEU A 174 1.55 18.76 3.15
CA LEU A 174 2.70 18.33 2.35
C LEU A 174 2.85 16.80 2.37
N ALA A 175 2.63 16.18 3.53
CA ALA A 175 2.65 14.73 3.66
C ALA A 175 1.57 14.06 2.79
N ALA A 176 0.35 14.62 2.75
CA ALA A 176 -0.75 14.12 1.93
C ALA A 176 -0.47 14.25 0.42
N LEU A 177 0.07 15.39 -0.02
CA LEU A 177 0.46 15.60 -1.42
C LEU A 177 1.57 14.62 -1.83
N ALA A 178 2.59 14.44 -0.99
CA ALA A 178 3.67 13.48 -1.24
C ALA A 178 3.13 12.05 -1.34
N SER A 179 2.21 11.65 -0.45
CA SER A 179 1.55 10.34 -0.54
C SER A 179 0.74 10.16 -1.82
N PHE A 180 0.01 11.19 -2.26
CA PHE A 180 -0.77 11.10 -3.48
C PHE A 180 0.11 10.95 -4.73
N VAL A 181 1.16 11.77 -4.85
CA VAL A 181 2.16 11.66 -5.93
C VAL A 181 2.84 10.30 -5.88
N GLY A 182 3.18 9.81 -4.68
CA GLY A 182 3.74 8.48 -4.46
C GLY A 182 2.83 7.37 -4.97
N LEU A 183 1.53 7.41 -4.67
CA LEU A 183 0.54 6.43 -5.13
C LEU A 183 0.39 6.41 -6.65
N VAL A 184 0.25 7.57 -7.29
CA VAL A 184 0.13 7.66 -8.75
C VAL A 184 1.39 7.14 -9.44
N THR A 185 2.55 7.48 -8.91
CA THR A 185 3.84 7.02 -9.44
C THR A 185 4.02 5.52 -9.22
N LEU A 186 3.55 5.00 -8.08
CA LEU A 186 3.60 3.58 -7.75
C LEU A 186 2.82 2.75 -8.76
N LEU A 187 1.63 3.19 -9.18
CA LEU A 187 0.86 2.49 -10.22
C LEU A 187 1.69 2.31 -11.49
N ARG A 188 2.25 3.41 -12.02
CA ARG A 188 3.08 3.39 -13.23
C ARG A 188 4.34 2.53 -13.05
N ALA A 189 4.99 2.63 -11.89
CA ALA A 189 6.18 1.85 -11.57
C ALA A 189 5.87 0.35 -11.53
N SER A 190 4.74 -0.03 -10.92
CA SER A 190 4.30 -1.41 -10.82
C SER A 190 3.95 -2.01 -12.19
N SER A 191 3.25 -1.28 -13.07
CA SER A 191 2.95 -1.77 -14.42
C SER A 191 4.23 -1.97 -15.26
N ALA A 192 5.18 -1.02 -15.17
CA ALA A 192 6.46 -1.15 -15.86
C ALA A 192 7.29 -2.34 -15.33
N ALA A 193 7.24 -2.59 -14.02
CA ALA A 193 7.96 -3.71 -13.41
C ALA A 193 7.33 -5.06 -13.74
N GLU A 194 6.00 -5.14 -13.77
CA GLU A 194 5.29 -6.33 -14.23
C GLU A 194 5.69 -6.68 -15.67
N GLN A 195 5.63 -5.71 -16.58
CA GLN A 195 6.03 -5.92 -17.98
C GLN A 195 7.48 -6.36 -18.09
N SER A 196 8.40 -5.70 -17.38
CA SER A 196 9.81 -6.08 -17.38
C SER A 196 10.04 -7.52 -16.90
N MET A 197 9.30 -7.98 -15.89
CA MET A 197 9.43 -9.36 -15.40
C MET A 197 8.82 -10.38 -16.37
N ARG A 198 7.69 -10.05 -17.01
CA ARG A 198 7.09 -10.90 -18.05
C ARG A 198 7.97 -11.02 -19.28
N ASP A 199 8.65 -9.95 -19.69
CA ASP A 199 9.60 -9.98 -20.82
C ASP A 199 10.81 -10.87 -20.52
N LEU A 200 11.36 -10.78 -19.30
CA LEU A 200 12.45 -11.66 -18.84
C LEU A 200 12.03 -13.13 -18.81
N TYR A 201 10.80 -13.40 -18.35
CA TYR A 201 10.21 -14.74 -18.38
C TYR A 201 10.16 -15.29 -19.81
N ILE A 202 9.58 -14.55 -20.76
CA ILE A 202 9.43 -14.98 -22.16
C ILE A 202 10.80 -15.21 -22.80
N LYS A 203 11.76 -14.30 -22.56
CA LYS A 203 13.12 -14.43 -23.07
C LYS A 203 13.79 -15.71 -22.58
N TYR A 204 13.68 -15.99 -21.27
CA TYR A 204 14.26 -17.19 -20.67
C TYR A 204 13.66 -18.47 -21.25
N VAL A 205 12.33 -18.55 -21.33
CA VAL A 205 11.62 -19.70 -21.89
C VAL A 205 12.07 -19.96 -23.34
N ASN A 206 12.18 -18.91 -24.16
CA ASN A 206 12.64 -19.02 -25.54
C ASN A 206 14.10 -19.48 -25.65
N GLU A 207 14.99 -19.02 -24.77
CA GLU A 207 16.38 -19.47 -24.74
C GLU A 207 16.48 -20.95 -24.36
N GLU A 208 15.68 -21.40 -23.40
CA GLU A 208 15.66 -22.80 -22.98
C GLU A 208 15.13 -23.71 -24.10
N PHE A 209 14.06 -23.30 -24.80
CA PHE A 209 13.58 -24.01 -25.97
C PHE A 209 14.62 -24.10 -27.09
N ARG A 210 15.40 -23.03 -27.32
CA ARG A 210 16.49 -23.04 -28.32
C ARG A 210 17.60 -24.01 -27.94
N ARG A 211 18.00 -24.06 -26.66
CA ARG A 211 19.02 -25.00 -26.16
C ARG A 211 18.56 -26.45 -26.29
N GLN A 212 17.29 -26.73 -26.02
CA GLN A 212 16.75 -28.07 -26.21
C GLN A 212 16.76 -28.50 -27.68
N ARG A 213 16.41 -27.60 -28.61
CA ARG A 213 16.50 -27.89 -30.05
C ARG A 213 17.92 -28.04 -30.57
N SER A 214 18.91 -27.36 -30.00
CA SER A 214 20.31 -27.49 -30.45
C SER A 214 20.97 -28.79 -30.00
N ASN A 215 20.39 -29.48 -29.02
CA ASN A 215 20.92 -30.71 -28.43
C ASN A 215 20.22 -31.98 -28.95
N THR A 216 19.23 -31.85 -29.83
CA THR A 216 18.51 -32.92 -30.53
C THR A 216 18.89 -32.92 -32.00
#